data_AF-A0A6G0UYU0-F1
#
_entry.id   AF-A0A6G0UYU0-F1
#
_cell.length_a   1.000
_cell.length_b   1.000
_cell.length_c   1.000
_cell.angle_alpha   90.00
_cell.angle_beta   90.00
_cell.angle_gamma   90.00
#
_symmetry.space_group_name_H-M   'P 1'
#
loop_
_entity.id
_entity.type
_entity.pdbx_description
1 polymer ?
#
loop_
_entity_poly.entity_id
_entity_poly.type
_entity_poly.pdbx_seq_one_letter_code
_entity_poly.pdbx_strand_id
1 'polypeptide(L)'
;MGDKDDKISWIYDGVKGDVNREDYLLGKRIGKNVSALSDTIRPDDESGHQRSIEQSLTKNLTDKKSSAQSGLLTLTTIRCEDPMFGIKLAEERARRKKIDNPYLQMKLRKAINEEMEEAKKKKHKHRK
;
A
#
# COMPACT_ATOMS: atom_id res chain seq x y z
N MET A 1 25.75 -21.90 -28.48
CA MET A 1 25.34 -20.51 -28.18
C MET A 1 23.84 -20.58 -27.89
N GLY A 2 23.42 -20.64 -26.63
CA GLY A 2 21.99 -20.81 -26.29
C GLY A 2 21.65 -20.53 -24.82
N ASP A 3 22.55 -20.89 -23.90
CA ASP A 3 22.21 -20.88 -22.46
C ASP A 3 22.04 -19.49 -21.81
N LYS A 4 22.45 -18.41 -22.48
CA LYS A 4 22.30 -17.04 -21.95
C LYS A 4 20.94 -16.43 -22.27
N ASP A 5 20.38 -16.76 -23.43
CA ASP A 5 19.09 -16.23 -23.86
C ASP A 5 17.95 -16.92 -23.09
N ASP A 6 18.10 -18.20 -22.77
CA ASP A 6 17.13 -18.97 -21.96
C ASP A 6 17.04 -18.53 -20.49
N LYS A 7 18.11 -17.94 -19.93
CA LYS A 7 18.08 -17.37 -18.58
C LYS A 7 17.40 -16.01 -18.53
N ILE A 8 17.47 -15.26 -19.64
CA ILE A 8 16.91 -13.92 -19.76
C ILE A 8 15.46 -14.00 -20.25
N SER A 9 15.11 -15.02 -21.03
CA SER A 9 13.75 -15.26 -21.50
C SER A 9 12.78 -15.38 -20.35
N TRP A 10 13.10 -16.09 -19.26
CA TRP A 10 12.27 -16.16 -18.03
C TRP A 10 11.86 -14.77 -17.47
N ILE A 11 12.67 -13.73 -17.68
CA ILE A 11 12.39 -12.36 -17.21
C ILE A 11 11.39 -11.65 -18.14
N TYR A 12 11.45 -11.95 -19.44
CA TYR A 12 10.63 -11.30 -20.47
C TYR A 12 9.41 -12.14 -20.90
N ASP A 13 9.43 -13.43 -20.61
CA ASP A 13 8.40 -14.44 -20.83
C ASP A 13 7.48 -14.50 -19.61
N GLY A 14 6.96 -13.34 -19.21
CA GLY A 14 5.82 -13.29 -18.31
C GLY A 14 4.58 -13.89 -18.98
N VAL A 15 3.39 -13.73 -18.37
CA VAL A 15 2.09 -14.18 -18.92
C VAL A 15 1.80 -13.70 -20.37
N LYS A 16 2.62 -12.77 -20.90
CA LYS A 16 2.63 -12.31 -22.29
C LYS A 16 3.16 -13.34 -23.31
N GLY A 17 3.92 -14.34 -22.87
CA GLY A 17 4.46 -15.41 -23.73
C GLY A 17 3.41 -16.37 -24.30
N ASP A 18 2.27 -16.49 -23.62
CA ASP A 18 1.17 -17.38 -24.01
C ASP A 18 0.31 -16.81 -25.18
N VAL A 19 0.62 -15.59 -25.63
CA VAL A 19 -0.05 -14.94 -26.76
C VAL A 19 0.90 -14.86 -27.95
N ASN A 20 0.54 -15.55 -29.04
CA ASN A 20 1.31 -15.51 -30.27
C ASN A 20 1.34 -14.07 -30.84
N ARG A 21 2.54 -13.47 -30.87
CA ARG A 21 2.77 -12.09 -31.29
C ARG A 21 2.37 -11.84 -32.75
N GLU A 22 2.64 -12.81 -33.62
CA GLU A 22 2.33 -12.71 -35.05
C GLU A 22 0.81 -12.67 -35.28
N ASP A 23 0.05 -13.47 -34.52
CA ASP A 23 -1.41 -13.45 -34.60
C ASP A 23 -2.02 -12.15 -34.05
N TYR A 24 -1.40 -11.52 -33.03
CA TYR A 24 -1.79 -10.21 -32.52
C TYR A 24 -1.56 -9.10 -33.55
N LEU A 25 -0.37 -9.09 -34.18
CA LEU A 25 -0.01 -8.09 -35.20
C LEU A 25 -0.88 -8.20 -36.45
N LEU A 26 -1.32 -9.42 -36.79
CA LEU A 26 -2.25 -9.68 -37.89
C LEU A 26 -3.71 -9.45 -37.51
N GLY A 27 -3.99 -8.98 -36.28
CA GLY A 27 -5.34 -8.64 -35.83
C GLY A 27 -6.28 -9.84 -35.67
N LYS A 28 -5.73 -11.07 -35.53
CA LYS A 28 -6.55 -12.24 -35.29
C LYS A 28 -7.16 -12.20 -33.90
N ARG A 29 -8.36 -12.76 -33.78
CA ARG A 29 -9.09 -12.81 -32.51
C ARG A 29 -8.36 -13.72 -31.52
N ILE A 30 -7.63 -13.12 -30.60
CA ILE A 30 -7.05 -13.83 -29.45
C ILE A 30 -8.15 -14.03 -28.40
N GLY A 31 -8.10 -15.17 -27.70
CA GLY A 31 -9.08 -15.50 -26.66
C GLY A 31 -9.15 -14.45 -25.53
N LYS A 32 -10.22 -14.50 -24.72
CA LYS A 32 -10.53 -13.51 -23.66
C LYS A 32 -9.47 -13.41 -22.55
N ASN A 33 -8.43 -14.24 -22.58
CA ASN A 33 -7.28 -14.29 -21.70
C ASN A 33 -6.43 -13.00 -21.71
N VAL A 34 -6.56 -12.11 -22.71
CA VAL A 34 -5.84 -10.81 -22.75
C VAL A 34 -6.34 -9.82 -21.68
N SER A 35 -7.57 -9.95 -21.18
CA SER A 35 -8.09 -9.06 -20.13
C SER A 35 -7.33 -9.19 -18.81
N ALA A 36 -6.71 -10.34 -18.55
CA ALA A 36 -5.89 -10.57 -17.34
C ALA A 36 -4.50 -9.89 -17.43
N LEU A 37 -4.03 -9.57 -18.64
CA LEU A 37 -2.74 -8.93 -18.89
C LEU A 37 -2.77 -7.42 -18.64
N SER A 38 -3.91 -6.77 -18.88
CA SER A 38 -4.08 -5.33 -18.68
C SER A 38 -3.93 -4.91 -17.21
N ASP A 39 -4.11 -5.84 -16.27
CA ASP A 39 -4.01 -5.62 -14.83
C ASP A 39 -2.56 -5.65 -14.31
N THR A 40 -1.60 -5.96 -15.18
CA THR A 40 -0.15 -6.01 -14.84
C THR A 40 0.61 -4.74 -15.19
N ILE A 41 -0.01 -3.77 -15.89
CA ILE A 41 0.47 -2.39 -15.89
C ILE A 41 0.03 -1.78 -14.57
N ARG A 42 0.72 -2.16 -13.49
CA ARG A 42 0.53 -1.52 -12.20
C ARG A 42 1.05 -0.09 -12.34
N PRO A 43 0.24 0.95 -12.03
CA PRO A 43 0.82 2.20 -11.57
C PRO A 43 1.46 1.90 -10.21
N ASP A 44 2.68 1.36 -10.25
CA ASP A 44 3.47 1.11 -9.07
C ASP A 44 3.76 2.44 -8.34
N ASP A 45 3.88 2.33 -7.02
CA ASP A 45 4.15 3.36 -6.00
C ASP A 45 2.94 3.99 -5.31
N GLU A 46 1.93 4.49 -6.01
CA GLU A 46 0.79 5.13 -5.32
C GLU A 46 -0.22 4.11 -4.77
N SER A 47 -0.53 3.04 -5.51
CA SER A 47 -1.61 2.11 -5.15
C SER A 47 -1.30 1.28 -3.89
N GLY A 48 -0.04 0.86 -3.68
CA GLY A 48 0.38 0.06 -2.53
C GLY A 48 0.36 0.85 -1.21
N HIS A 49 0.82 2.10 -1.25
CA HIS A 49 0.73 3.01 -0.12
C HIS A 49 -0.73 3.38 0.16
N GLN A 50 -1.52 3.67 -0.87
CA GLN A 50 -2.95 3.96 -0.71
C GLN A 50 -3.73 2.78 -0.09
N ARG A 51 -3.48 1.54 -0.54
CA ARG A 51 -4.08 0.34 0.03
C ARG A 51 -3.68 0.13 1.50
N SER A 52 -2.45 0.48 1.86
CA SER A 52 -1.95 0.40 3.24
C SER A 52 -2.59 1.46 4.15
N ILE A 53 -2.81 2.67 3.63
CA ILE A 53 -3.53 3.76 4.30
C ILE A 53 -4.99 3.33 4.54
N GLU A 54 -5.66 2.81 3.51
CA GLU A 54 -7.03 2.30 3.60
C GLU A 54 -7.14 1.15 4.61
N GLN A 55 -6.19 0.21 4.60
CA GLN A 55 -6.19 -0.91 5.52
C GLN A 55 -5.99 -0.47 6.98
N SER A 56 -5.11 0.51 7.22
CA SER A 56 -4.91 1.14 8.53
C SER A 56 -6.17 1.85 9.04
N LEU A 57 -6.88 2.54 8.14
CA LEU A 57 -8.12 3.24 8.46
C LEU A 57 -9.23 2.27 8.90
N THR A 58 -9.29 1.12 8.23
CA THR A 58 -10.28 0.08 8.47
C THR A 58 -9.99 -0.80 9.68
N LYS A 59 -8.72 -1.04 10.02
CA LYS A 59 -8.33 -1.80 11.22
C LYS A 59 -8.77 -1.11 12.51
N ASN A 60 -8.67 0.22 12.56
CA ASN A 60 -9.19 1.02 13.67
C ASN A 60 -10.72 0.93 13.85
N LEU A 61 -11.46 0.48 12.83
CA LEU A 61 -12.90 0.22 12.90
C LEU A 61 -13.20 -1.19 13.41
N THR A 62 -12.34 -2.17 13.12
CA THR A 62 -12.49 -3.56 13.57
C THR A 62 -12.04 -3.75 15.02
N ASP A 63 -10.99 -3.05 15.46
CA ASP A 63 -10.45 -3.18 16.82
C ASP A 63 -11.39 -2.58 17.88
N LYS A 64 -12.34 -1.72 17.47
CA LYS A 64 -13.40 -1.18 18.33
C LYS A 64 -14.65 -2.08 18.42
N LYS A 65 -14.74 -3.15 17.64
CA LYS A 65 -15.87 -4.10 17.63
C LYS A 65 -15.50 -5.39 18.37
N SER A 66 -15.36 -5.31 19.69
CA SER A 66 -15.35 -6.50 20.57
C SER A 66 -16.75 -6.90 21.07
N SER A 67 -17.82 -6.34 20.51
CA SER A 67 -19.19 -6.68 20.87
C SER A 67 -20.14 -6.32 19.72
N ALA A 68 -21.08 -7.20 19.40
CA ALA A 68 -22.13 -7.09 18.38
C ALA A 68 -21.74 -7.48 16.93
N GLN A 69 -21.77 -8.79 16.70
CA GLN A 69 -22.06 -9.36 15.38
C GLN A 69 -23.55 -9.17 15.04
N SER A 70 -23.93 -8.04 14.46
CA SER A 70 -25.16 -7.90 13.66
C SER A 70 -25.08 -6.56 12.92
N GLY A 71 -24.94 -6.58 11.59
CA GLY A 71 -24.83 -5.36 10.75
C GLY A 71 -23.43 -4.98 10.26
N LEU A 72 -22.47 -5.93 10.23
CA LEU A 72 -21.13 -5.67 9.70
C LEU A 72 -21.15 -5.66 8.16
N LEU A 73 -21.38 -4.48 7.58
CA LEU A 73 -21.14 -4.24 6.15
C LEU A 73 -19.70 -4.64 5.80
N THR A 74 -19.49 -5.31 4.66
CA THR A 74 -18.13 -5.75 4.30
C THR A 74 -17.22 -4.53 4.12
N LEU A 75 -15.93 -4.72 4.35
CA LEU A 75 -14.99 -3.61 4.28
C LEU A 75 -14.90 -2.96 2.90
N THR A 76 -15.10 -3.77 1.87
CA THR A 76 -15.20 -3.35 0.47
C THR A 76 -16.44 -2.50 0.26
N THR A 77 -17.56 -2.89 0.86
CA THR A 77 -18.82 -2.14 0.79
C THR A 77 -18.70 -0.78 1.50
N ILE A 78 -18.12 -0.73 2.70
CA ILE A 78 -17.86 0.54 3.40
C ILE A 78 -16.98 1.47 2.56
N ARG A 79 -15.94 0.93 1.93
CA ARG A 79 -15.05 1.71 1.06
C ARG A 79 -15.77 2.33 -0.14
N CYS A 80 -16.68 1.59 -0.75
CA CYS A 80 -17.33 1.98 -1.99
C CYS A 80 -18.60 2.81 -1.77
N GLU A 81 -19.32 2.57 -0.67
CA GLU A 81 -20.64 3.17 -0.43
C GLU A 81 -20.60 4.32 0.59
N ASP A 82 -19.59 4.40 1.47
CA ASP A 82 -19.50 5.46 2.48
C ASP A 82 -18.81 6.72 1.92
N PRO A 83 -19.54 7.84 1.74
CA PRO A 83 -18.94 9.10 1.29
C PRO A 83 -17.95 9.69 2.31
N MET A 84 -18.08 9.37 3.60
CA MET A 84 -17.16 9.82 4.64
C MET A 84 -15.81 9.11 4.58
N PHE A 85 -15.75 7.89 4.03
CA PHE A 85 -14.51 7.14 3.89
C PHE A 85 -13.49 7.90 3.04
N GLY A 86 -13.93 8.49 1.92
CA GLY A 86 -13.09 9.28 1.03
C GLY A 86 -12.50 10.52 1.72
N ILE A 87 -13.32 11.24 2.51
CA ILE A 87 -12.88 12.42 3.26
C ILE A 87 -11.79 12.02 4.27
N LYS A 88 -12.05 10.95 5.03
CA LYS A 88 -11.12 10.47 6.05
C LYS A 88 -9.82 9.94 5.44
N LEU A 89 -9.90 9.30 4.28
CA LEU A 89 -8.74 8.87 3.52
C LEU A 89 -7.89 10.05 3.03
N ALA A 90 -8.53 11.13 2.55
CA ALA A 90 -7.86 12.35 2.14
C ALA A 90 -7.16 13.05 3.32
N GLU A 91 -7.83 13.13 4.47
CA GLU A 91 -7.26 13.67 5.71
C GLU A 91 -6.03 12.85 6.16
N GLU A 92 -6.16 11.52 6.16
CA GLU A 92 -5.09 10.60 6.53
C GLU A 92 -3.86 10.74 5.60
N ARG A 93 -4.10 10.90 4.29
CA ARG A 93 -3.04 11.18 3.31
C ARG A 93 -2.35 12.52 3.59
N ALA A 94 -3.10 13.57 3.86
CA ALA A 94 -2.53 14.89 4.17
C ALA A 94 -1.68 14.85 5.45
N ARG A 95 -2.10 14.07 6.46
CA ARG A 95 -1.34 13.89 7.70
C ARG A 95 -0.04 13.14 7.48
N ARG A 96 -0.07 12.04 6.71
CA ARG A 96 1.14 11.27 6.37
C ARG A 96 2.13 12.10 5.55
N LYS A 97 1.67 12.84 4.53
CA LYS A 97 2.55 13.73 3.75
C LYS A 97 3.32 14.74 4.61
N LYS A 98 2.72 15.24 5.69
CA LYS A 98 3.42 16.12 6.65
C LYS A 98 4.50 15.37 7.44
N ILE A 99 4.24 14.12 7.82
CA ILE A 99 5.20 13.28 8.54
C ILE A 99 6.30 12.75 7.61
N ASP A 100 6.00 12.51 6.33
CA ASP A 100 6.97 12.04 5.34
C ASP A 100 8.02 13.10 4.97
N ASN A 101 7.81 14.36 5.37
CA ASN A 101 8.80 15.42 5.20
C ASN A 101 10.06 15.11 6.05
N PRO A 102 11.24 14.89 5.43
CA PRO A 102 12.45 14.49 6.13
C PRO A 102 12.95 15.54 7.14
N TYR A 103 12.72 16.83 6.87
CA TYR A 103 13.06 17.91 7.80
C TYR A 103 12.22 17.84 9.07
N LEU A 104 10.90 17.64 8.92
CA LEU A 104 9.99 17.49 10.06
C LEU A 104 10.28 16.21 10.85
N GLN A 105 10.60 15.11 10.18
CA GLN A 105 11.05 13.88 10.84
C GLN A 105 12.30 14.10 11.68
N MET A 106 13.30 14.80 11.14
CA MET A 106 14.52 15.09 11.88
C MET A 106 14.23 15.92 13.13
N LYS A 107 13.40 16.96 13.02
CA LYS A 107 13.00 17.79 14.17
C LYS A 107 12.23 17.00 15.21
N LEU A 108 11.28 16.16 14.78
CA LEU A 108 10.50 15.31 15.67
C LEU A 108 11.39 14.29 16.42
N ARG A 109 12.33 13.64 15.72
CA ARG A 109 13.29 12.71 16.34
C ARG A 109 14.16 13.40 17.39
N LYS A 110 14.62 14.63 17.12
CA LYS A 110 15.40 15.42 18.09
C LYS A 110 14.58 15.71 19.35
N ALA A 111 13.36 16.20 19.21
CA ALA A 111 12.47 16.50 20.34
C ALA A 111 12.19 15.23 21.20
N ILE A 112 11.91 14.10 20.55
CA ILE A 112 11.71 12.82 21.25
C ILE A 112 12.97 12.41 22.02
N ASN A 113 14.14 12.51 21.40
CA ASN A 113 15.41 12.15 22.05
C ASN A 113 15.70 13.05 23.26
N GLU A 114 15.45 14.35 23.15
CA GLU A 114 15.61 15.30 24.25
C GLU A 114 14.71 14.94 25.44
N GLU A 115 13.42 14.68 25.20
CA GLU A 115 12.47 14.29 26.24
C GLU A 115 12.84 12.95 26.90
N MET A 116 13.32 11.98 26.11
CA MET A 116 13.81 10.69 26.61
C MET A 116 15.05 10.84 27.49
N GLU A 117 15.99 11.70 27.13
CA GLU A 117 17.17 11.99 27.95
C GLU A 117 16.81 12.71 29.24
N GLU A 118 15.87 13.65 29.22
CA GLU A 118 15.34 14.28 30.43
C GLU A 118 14.66 13.27 31.35
N ALA A 119 13.83 12.38 30.80
CA ALA A 119 13.17 11.32 31.56
C ALA A 119 14.18 10.38 32.22
N LYS A 120 15.27 10.01 31.52
CA LYS A 120 16.37 9.21 32.09
C LYS A 120 17.08 9.95 33.22
N LYS A 121 17.41 11.23 33.05
CA LYS A 121 18.04 12.07 34.09
C LYS A 121 17.16 12.16 35.34
N LYS A 122 15.85 12.36 35.18
CA LYS A 122 14.87 12.38 36.28
C LYS A 122 14.82 11.04 37.03
N LYS A 123 14.80 9.91 36.31
CA LYS A 123 14.85 8.55 36.91
C LYS A 123 16.15 8.29 37.67
N HIS A 124 17.30 8.71 37.14
CA HIS A 124 18.59 8.57 37.81
C HIS A 124 18.67 9.42 39.09
N LYS A 125 18.08 10.63 39.09
CA LYS A 125 18.03 11.49 40.28
C LYS A 125 17.15 10.92 41.40
N HIS A 126 16.08 10.20 41.07
CA HIS A 126 15.21 9.55 42.07
C HIS A 126 15.84 8.27 42.66
N ARG A 127 16.79 7.63 41.94
CA ARG A 127 17.49 6.43 42.41
C ARG A 127 18.72 6.72 43.28
N LYS A 128 19.18 7.97 43.34
CA LYS A 128 20.23 8.45 44.25
C LYS A 128 19.58 9.03 45.50
#